data_AF-A0A1I4XZM4-F1
#
_entry.id   AF-A0A1I4XZM4-F1
#
_cell.length_a   1.000
_cell.length_b   1.000
_cell.length_c   1.000
_cell.angle_alpha   90.00
_cell.angle_beta   90.00
_cell.angle_gamma   90.00
#
_symmetry.space_group_name_H-M   'P 1'
#
loop_
_entity.id
_entity.type
_entity.pdbx_description
1 polymer ?
#
loop_
_entity_poly.entity_id
_entity_poly.type
_entity_poly.pdbx_seq_one_letter_code
_entity_poly.pdbx_strand_id
1 'polypeptide(L)'
;MLKQLVGDSLKLLLPAYRDCVRSDVNGFDDIEEWFTVTESRRVAVTDVTVETSLDSTIVDIFGAIAGYGFVVYFTYPGRWVPDSLYHPKDSRCGVIEVRLHGIERAFFNGHLSGKSYREVLLDFLTEDLSAKRWIFHPGYQSAESEAKAKMSKRLQISRESAPTKLSVQRHATPTAGAAPVASMADYACVICLATWEAPRSRGPCNCPKCGGLLCARVQPSR
;
A
#
# COMPACT_ATOMS: atom_id res chain seq x y z
N MET A 1 -21.18 13.30 18.91
CA MET A 1 -20.15 14.35 19.11
C MET A 1 -19.39 14.72 17.83
N LEU A 2 -19.20 13.79 16.88
CA LEU A 2 -18.45 14.04 15.64
C LEU A 2 -18.98 15.24 14.83
N LYS A 3 -20.31 15.40 14.75
CA LYS A 3 -20.96 16.55 14.11
C LYS A 3 -20.53 17.91 14.69
N GLN A 4 -20.32 18.00 16.00
CA GLN A 4 -19.88 19.24 16.67
C GLN A 4 -18.39 19.56 16.40
N LEU A 5 -17.61 18.54 16.04
CA LEU A 5 -16.18 18.68 15.79
C LEU A 5 -15.90 19.09 14.35
N VAL A 6 -16.69 18.57 13.41
CA VAL A 6 -16.44 18.70 11.97
C VAL A 6 -17.19 19.89 11.34
N GLY A 7 -18.35 20.28 11.85
CA GLY A 7 -19.16 21.35 11.23
C GLY A 7 -19.58 20.98 9.80
N ASP A 8 -19.68 21.97 8.92
CA ASP A 8 -20.15 21.80 7.54
C ASP A 8 -19.03 21.46 6.53
N SER A 9 -17.76 21.60 6.95
CA SER A 9 -16.61 21.31 6.10
C SER A 9 -15.43 20.76 6.89
N LEU A 10 -14.75 19.76 6.34
CA LEU A 10 -13.58 19.13 6.95
C LEU A 10 -12.38 19.21 6.02
N LYS A 11 -11.27 19.78 6.49
CA LYS A 11 -10.00 19.72 5.76
C LYS A 11 -9.24 18.47 6.19
N LEU A 12 -8.99 17.57 5.25
CA LEU A 12 -8.29 16.31 5.51
C LEU A 12 -7.01 16.25 4.70
N LEU A 13 -5.92 15.83 5.34
CA LEU A 13 -4.74 15.33 4.64
C LEU A 13 -4.97 13.85 4.30
N LEU A 14 -5.04 13.55 3.01
CA LEU A 14 -5.22 12.18 2.52
C LEU A 14 -3.86 11.57 2.15
N PRO A 15 -3.63 10.28 2.44
CA PRO A 15 -2.39 9.59 2.06
C PRO A 15 -2.33 9.38 0.54
N ALA A 16 -1.13 9.17 0.03
CA ALA A 16 -0.94 8.66 -1.32
C ALA A 16 -1.55 7.25 -1.43
N TYR A 17 -2.03 6.90 -2.62
CA TYR A 17 -2.45 5.54 -2.95
C TYR A 17 -1.59 5.01 -4.09
N ARG A 18 -0.70 4.08 -3.74
CA ARG A 18 0.23 3.42 -4.65
C ARG A 18 0.07 1.92 -4.51
N ASP A 19 0.21 1.21 -5.61
CA ASP A 19 0.06 -0.24 -5.66
C ASP A 19 0.94 -0.80 -6.80
N CYS A 20 0.99 -2.12 -6.93
CA CYS A 20 1.77 -2.79 -7.97
C CYS A 20 0.98 -3.91 -8.64
N VAL A 21 1.17 -4.06 -9.95
CA VAL A 21 0.72 -5.25 -10.67
C VAL A 21 1.91 -6.20 -10.84
N ARG A 22 1.66 -7.49 -10.61
CA ARG A 22 2.65 -8.56 -10.69
C ARG A 22 2.28 -9.55 -11.78
N SER A 23 3.30 -10.11 -12.41
CA SER A 23 3.15 -11.16 -13.41
C SER A 23 4.30 -12.12 -13.27
N ASP A 24 3.94 -13.39 -13.16
CA ASP A 24 4.90 -14.48 -13.10
C ASP A 24 5.40 -14.75 -14.51
N VAL A 25 6.67 -14.42 -14.78
CA VAL A 25 7.30 -14.76 -16.04
C VAL A 25 8.12 -16.02 -15.81
N ASN A 26 7.63 -17.13 -16.35
CA ASN A 26 8.31 -18.43 -16.31
C ASN A 26 8.62 -18.98 -14.89
N GLY A 27 7.90 -18.53 -13.86
CA GLY A 27 7.97 -19.10 -12.50
C GLY A 27 9.25 -18.81 -11.71
N PHE A 28 10.15 -17.96 -12.23
CA PHE A 28 11.41 -17.59 -11.57
C PHE A 28 11.61 -16.07 -11.43
N ASP A 29 11.03 -15.27 -12.33
CA ASP A 29 11.11 -13.80 -12.28
C ASP A 29 9.70 -13.20 -12.21
N ASP A 30 9.39 -12.56 -11.08
CA ASP A 30 8.23 -11.71 -10.94
C ASP A 30 8.58 -10.34 -11.52
N ILE A 31 7.88 -9.95 -12.58
CA ILE A 31 7.95 -8.55 -13.01
C ILE A 31 6.93 -7.78 -12.17
N GLU A 32 7.37 -6.66 -11.61
CA GLU A 32 6.49 -5.70 -10.95
C GLU A 32 6.38 -4.44 -11.80
N GLU A 33 5.15 -3.93 -11.93
CA GLU A 33 4.88 -2.59 -12.47
C GLU A 33 4.12 -1.80 -11.40
N TRP A 34 4.83 -0.85 -10.78
CA TRP A 34 4.27 0.03 -9.76
C TRP A 34 3.46 1.15 -10.40
N PHE A 35 2.33 1.50 -9.79
CA PHE A 35 1.47 2.58 -10.24
C PHE A 35 0.97 3.43 -9.07
N THR A 36 0.67 4.70 -9.38
CA THR A 36 0.12 5.64 -8.42
C THR A 36 -1.28 6.03 -8.85
N VAL A 37 -2.24 5.86 -7.95
CA VAL A 37 -3.64 6.25 -8.14
C VAL A 37 -3.85 7.71 -7.77
N THR A 38 -3.26 8.14 -6.65
CA THR A 38 -3.22 9.55 -6.21
C THR A 38 -2.02 9.79 -5.33
N GLU A 39 -1.47 11.00 -5.40
CA GLU A 39 -0.48 11.49 -4.43
C GLU A 39 -1.15 11.95 -3.14
N SER A 40 -0.35 12.07 -2.08
CA SER A 40 -0.78 12.66 -0.81
C SER A 40 -1.17 14.11 -1.03
N ARG A 41 -2.36 14.50 -0.56
CA ARG A 41 -2.86 15.86 -0.74
C ARG A 41 -3.86 16.25 0.34
N ARG A 42 -3.91 17.55 0.62
CA ARG A 42 -4.97 18.12 1.45
C ARG A 42 -6.21 18.37 0.60
N VAL A 43 -7.36 17.93 1.08
CA VAL A 43 -8.67 18.12 0.45
C VAL A 43 -9.61 18.82 1.42
N ALA A 44 -10.62 19.49 0.89
CA ALA A 44 -11.76 19.95 1.66
C ALA A 44 -12.96 19.06 1.32
N VAL A 45 -13.53 18.42 2.35
CA VAL A 45 -14.80 17.71 2.28
C VAL A 45 -15.89 18.73 2.61
N THR A 46 -16.80 18.99 1.69
CA THR A 46 -17.96 19.86 1.87
C THR A 46 -19.23 19.04 2.07
N ASP A 47 -20.34 19.70 2.42
CA ASP A 47 -21.66 19.08 2.56
C ASP A 47 -21.64 17.88 3.52
N VAL A 48 -20.90 18.07 4.63
CA VAL A 48 -20.61 17.02 5.60
C VAL A 48 -21.89 16.59 6.30
N THR A 49 -22.22 15.31 6.14
CA THR A 49 -23.24 14.60 6.90
C THR A 49 -22.57 13.55 7.78
N VAL A 50 -22.99 13.47 9.04
CA VAL A 50 -22.43 12.56 10.04
C VAL A 50 -23.43 11.45 10.33
N GLU A 51 -22.93 10.23 10.56
CA GLU A 51 -23.75 9.05 10.92
C GLU A 51 -24.88 8.79 9.91
N THR A 52 -24.54 8.79 8.62
CA THR A 52 -25.50 8.59 7.52
C THR A 52 -25.46 7.17 6.96
N SER A 53 -26.54 6.75 6.32
CA SER A 53 -26.60 5.46 5.63
C SER A 53 -26.15 5.60 4.19
N LEU A 54 -25.14 4.81 3.80
CA LEU A 54 -24.73 4.60 2.42
C LEU A 54 -24.85 3.11 2.12
N ASP A 55 -25.67 2.74 1.13
CA ASP A 55 -25.89 1.34 0.73
C ASP A 55 -26.16 0.40 1.92
N SER A 56 -27.09 0.80 2.79
CA SER A 56 -27.46 0.08 4.02
C SER A 56 -26.35 -0.06 5.07
N THR A 57 -25.23 0.65 4.89
CA THR A 57 -24.11 0.72 5.83
C THR A 57 -24.10 2.09 6.51
N ILE A 58 -24.02 2.13 7.84
CA ILE A 58 -23.89 3.40 8.58
C ILE A 58 -22.42 3.82 8.51
N VAL A 59 -22.17 4.99 7.92
CA VAL A 59 -20.83 5.59 7.80
C VAL A 59 -20.69 6.78 8.75
N ASP A 60 -19.47 7.01 9.25
CA ASP A 60 -19.24 8.06 10.25
C ASP A 60 -19.32 9.46 9.64
N ILE A 61 -18.72 9.65 8.46
CA ILE A 61 -18.80 10.91 7.70
C ILE A 61 -19.03 10.61 6.23
N PHE A 62 -19.97 11.34 5.64
CA PHE A 62 -20.18 11.44 4.20
C PHE A 62 -20.14 12.91 3.78
N GLY A 63 -19.56 13.20 2.63
CA GLY A 63 -19.58 14.55 2.06
C GLY A 63 -19.10 14.52 0.61
N ALA A 64 -18.68 15.67 0.10
CA ALA A 64 -18.20 15.80 -1.27
C ALA A 64 -16.78 16.37 -1.33
N ILE A 65 -15.96 15.82 -2.23
CA ILE A 65 -14.68 16.41 -2.65
C ILE A 65 -14.83 16.78 -4.12
N ALA A 66 -14.76 18.07 -4.43
CA ALA A 66 -14.92 18.58 -5.80
C ALA A 66 -16.19 18.05 -6.52
N GLY A 67 -17.30 17.92 -5.77
CA GLY A 67 -18.58 17.42 -6.28
C GLY A 67 -18.72 15.89 -6.33
N TYR A 68 -17.69 15.13 -5.94
CA TYR A 68 -17.74 13.67 -5.88
C TYR A 68 -17.94 13.19 -4.45
N GLY A 69 -18.76 12.14 -4.27
CA GLY A 69 -19.01 11.54 -2.95
C GLY A 69 -17.72 11.08 -2.27
N PHE A 70 -17.63 11.31 -0.97
CA PHE A 70 -16.48 10.92 -0.16
C PHE A 70 -16.93 10.44 1.21
N VAL A 71 -16.43 9.27 1.60
CA VAL A 71 -16.76 8.60 2.86
C VAL A 71 -15.51 8.55 3.74
N VAL A 72 -15.68 8.91 5.01
CA VAL A 72 -14.72 8.62 6.07
C VAL A 72 -15.36 7.61 7.01
N TYR A 73 -14.69 6.47 7.18
CA TYR A 73 -15.14 5.39 8.05
C TYR A 73 -14.13 5.15 9.17
N PHE A 74 -14.60 5.11 10.42
CA PHE A 74 -13.78 4.95 11.60
C PHE A 74 -13.72 3.49 12.02
N THR A 75 -12.51 2.99 12.23
CA THR A 75 -12.27 1.63 12.73
C THR A 75 -11.60 1.65 14.09
N TYR A 76 -11.95 0.68 14.93
CA TYR A 76 -11.39 0.45 16.26
C TYR A 76 -11.56 -1.03 16.61
N PRO A 77 -10.90 -1.55 17.65
CA PRO A 77 -11.06 -2.95 18.04
C PRO A 77 -12.54 -3.35 18.17
N GLY A 78 -12.96 -4.33 17.37
CA GLY A 78 -14.36 -4.80 17.31
C GLY A 78 -15.24 -4.13 16.24
N ARG A 79 -14.77 -3.07 15.56
CA ARG A 79 -15.44 -2.44 14.41
C ARG A 79 -14.52 -2.43 13.19
N TRP A 80 -14.77 -3.37 12.28
CA TRP A 80 -14.06 -3.51 11.02
C TRP A 80 -14.74 -2.72 9.90
N VAL A 81 -14.03 -2.54 8.78
CA VAL A 81 -14.60 -1.98 7.55
C VAL A 81 -15.57 -3.01 6.97
N PRO A 82 -16.86 -2.67 6.75
CA PRO A 82 -17.82 -3.56 6.11
C PRO A 82 -17.45 -3.85 4.65
N ASP A 83 -17.76 -5.06 4.16
CA ASP A 83 -17.44 -5.50 2.79
C ASP A 83 -18.04 -4.58 1.71
N SER A 84 -19.21 -3.99 1.99
CA SER A 84 -19.90 -3.01 1.14
C SER A 84 -19.06 -1.78 0.82
N LEU A 85 -18.13 -1.40 1.69
CA LEU A 85 -17.28 -0.22 1.50
C LEU A 85 -16.05 -0.48 0.64
N TYR A 86 -15.65 -1.75 0.45
CA TYR A 86 -14.62 -2.13 -0.51
C TYR A 86 -15.15 -2.09 -1.95
N HIS A 87 -16.47 -2.27 -2.13
CA HIS A 87 -17.14 -2.30 -3.41
C HIS A 87 -18.42 -1.45 -3.37
N PRO A 88 -18.31 -0.11 -3.22
CA PRO A 88 -19.48 0.76 -3.15
C PRO A 88 -20.28 0.72 -4.46
N LYS A 89 -21.60 0.89 -4.39
CA LYS A 89 -22.43 0.88 -5.61
C LYS A 89 -22.17 2.09 -6.50
N ASP A 90 -21.90 3.25 -5.90
CA ASP A 90 -21.42 4.42 -6.64
C ASP A 90 -19.90 4.33 -6.83
N SER A 91 -19.48 3.95 -8.03
CA SER A 91 -18.07 3.81 -8.40
C SER A 91 -17.31 5.14 -8.45
N ARG A 92 -17.98 6.29 -8.30
CA ARG A 92 -17.36 7.62 -8.25
C ARG A 92 -17.08 8.10 -6.83
N CYS A 93 -17.54 7.36 -5.82
CA CYS A 93 -17.33 7.70 -4.42
C CYS A 93 -15.93 7.30 -3.96
N GLY A 94 -15.21 8.15 -3.22
CA GLY A 94 -13.99 7.75 -2.52
C GLY A 94 -14.30 7.25 -1.10
N VAL A 95 -13.59 6.24 -0.62
CA VAL A 95 -13.75 5.72 0.74
C VAL A 95 -12.39 5.64 1.43
N ILE A 96 -12.28 6.31 2.58
CA ILE A 96 -11.09 6.28 3.43
C ILE A 96 -11.42 5.72 4.81
N GLU A 97 -10.56 4.85 5.30
CA GLU A 97 -10.55 4.38 6.68
C GLU A 97 -9.69 5.32 7.53
N VAL A 98 -10.18 5.65 8.73
CA VAL A 98 -9.38 6.25 9.80
C VAL A 98 -9.40 5.30 10.99
N ARG A 99 -8.23 4.71 11.28
CA ARG A 99 -8.03 3.80 12.41
C ARG A 99 -7.89 4.63 13.67
N LEU A 100 -8.85 4.53 14.57
CA LEU A 100 -8.80 5.18 15.89
C LEU A 100 -7.92 4.41 16.89
N HIS A 101 -7.47 3.20 16.53
CA HIS A 101 -6.51 2.46 17.35
C HIS A 101 -5.23 3.29 17.54
N GLY A 102 -4.85 3.55 18.79
CA GLY A 102 -3.64 4.30 19.12
C GLY A 102 -3.84 5.80 19.31
N ILE A 103 -5.09 6.30 19.22
CA ILE A 103 -5.41 7.70 19.53
C ILE A 103 -5.03 8.10 20.97
N GLU A 104 -4.95 7.14 21.89
CA GLU A 104 -4.47 7.34 23.26
C GLU A 104 -3.07 7.98 23.30
N ARG A 105 -2.18 7.59 22.38
CA ARG A 105 -0.84 8.19 22.27
C ARG A 105 -0.93 9.65 21.84
N ALA A 106 -1.85 9.97 20.93
CA ALA A 106 -2.09 11.35 20.53
C ALA A 106 -2.63 12.18 21.70
N PHE A 107 -3.57 11.64 22.49
CA PHE A 107 -4.09 12.30 23.69
C PHE A 107 -3.01 12.52 24.76
N PHE A 108 -2.18 11.51 25.03
CA PHE A 108 -1.08 11.63 25.97
C PHE A 108 -0.11 12.75 25.56
N ASN A 109 0.36 12.74 24.30
CA ASN A 109 1.28 13.76 23.80
C ASN A 109 0.64 15.16 23.74
N GLY A 110 -0.63 15.23 23.38
CA GLY A 110 -1.39 16.47 23.33
C GLY A 110 -1.56 17.11 24.71
N HIS A 111 -1.83 16.30 25.74
CA HIS A 111 -1.90 16.76 27.12
C HIS A 111 -0.57 17.37 27.59
N LEU A 112 0.56 16.71 27.28
CA LEU A 112 1.90 17.24 27.56
C LEU A 112 2.18 18.57 26.84
N SER A 113 1.53 18.79 25.70
CA SER A 113 1.66 20.00 24.89
C SER A 113 0.62 21.08 25.22
N GLY A 114 -0.19 20.89 26.27
CA GLY A 114 -1.25 21.82 26.67
C GLY A 114 -2.44 21.92 25.71
N LYS A 115 -2.57 21.00 24.74
CA LYS A 115 -3.69 20.97 23.80
C LYS A 115 -4.95 20.45 24.48
N SER A 116 -6.09 21.05 24.12
CA SER A 116 -7.40 20.52 24.50
C SER A 116 -7.66 19.17 23.80
N TYR A 117 -8.52 18.35 24.42
CA TYR A 117 -8.97 17.09 23.82
C TYR A 117 -9.54 17.28 22.41
N ARG A 118 -10.24 18.39 22.18
CA ARG A 118 -10.82 18.72 20.88
C ARG A 118 -9.74 18.96 19.82
N GLU A 119 -8.70 19.73 20.16
CA GLU A 119 -7.59 20.01 19.23
C GLU A 119 -6.84 18.74 18.88
N VAL A 120 -6.55 17.89 19.87
CA VAL A 120 -5.85 16.62 19.62
C VAL A 120 -6.66 15.72 18.67
N LEU A 121 -7.97 15.59 18.91
CA LEU A 121 -8.83 14.77 18.06
C LEU A 121 -8.92 15.36 16.64
N LEU A 122 -9.01 16.68 16.51
CA LEU A 122 -9.04 17.34 15.21
C LEU A 122 -7.72 17.13 14.46
N ASP A 123 -6.57 17.33 15.12
CA ASP A 123 -5.25 17.11 14.53
C ASP A 123 -5.07 15.65 14.09
N PHE A 124 -5.51 14.70 14.91
CA PHE A 124 -5.45 13.27 14.58
C PHE A 124 -6.29 12.96 13.33
N LEU A 125 -7.54 13.42 13.29
CA LEU A 125 -8.43 13.19 12.17
C LEU A 125 -7.96 13.91 10.89
N THR A 126 -7.38 15.09 11.00
CA THR A 126 -7.05 15.93 9.84
C THR A 126 -5.63 15.74 9.32
N GLU A 127 -4.65 15.45 10.17
CA GLU A 127 -3.22 15.46 9.81
C GLU A 127 -2.55 14.08 9.86
N ASP A 128 -3.01 13.16 10.72
CA ASP A 128 -2.30 11.88 10.92
C ASP A 128 -2.50 10.91 9.73
N LEU A 129 -1.52 10.85 8.84
CA LEU A 129 -1.52 9.95 7.69
C LEU A 129 -1.37 8.47 8.09
N SER A 130 -0.74 8.17 9.22
CA SER A 130 -0.51 6.79 9.66
C SER A 130 -1.81 6.10 10.08
N ALA A 131 -2.77 6.90 10.57
CA ALA A 131 -4.12 6.44 10.91
C ALA A 131 -4.99 6.20 9.66
N LYS A 132 -4.60 6.70 8.49
CA LYS A 132 -5.45 6.75 7.29
C LYS A 132 -5.07 5.72 6.25
N ARG A 133 -6.07 5.09 5.62
CA ARG A 133 -5.86 4.16 4.50
C ARG A 133 -7.01 4.23 3.51
N TRP A 134 -6.69 4.21 2.22
CA TRP A 134 -7.71 4.07 1.17
C TRP A 134 -8.34 2.68 1.22
N ILE A 135 -9.67 2.65 1.26
CA ILE A 135 -10.46 1.42 1.12
C ILE A 135 -10.92 1.29 -0.33
N PHE A 136 -11.37 2.40 -0.91
CA PHE A 136 -11.77 2.46 -2.30
C PHE A 136 -11.44 3.82 -2.89
N HIS A 137 -10.91 3.84 -4.11
CA HIS A 137 -10.66 5.06 -4.86
C HIS A 137 -11.20 4.90 -6.29
N PRO A 138 -12.00 5.85 -6.80
CA PRO A 138 -12.65 5.73 -8.11
C PRO A 138 -11.67 5.57 -9.27
N GLY A 139 -10.48 6.17 -9.15
CA GLY A 139 -9.40 6.05 -10.14
C GLY A 139 -8.61 4.74 -10.11
N TYR A 140 -8.83 3.83 -9.13
CA TYR A 140 -7.98 2.65 -8.94
C TYR A 140 -7.99 1.73 -10.16
N GLN A 141 -9.18 1.33 -10.64
CA GLN A 141 -9.31 0.40 -11.77
C GLN A 141 -8.65 0.94 -13.05
N SER A 142 -8.76 2.24 -13.30
CA SER A 142 -8.12 2.88 -14.45
C SER A 142 -6.59 2.83 -14.34
N ALA A 143 -6.05 3.17 -13.17
CA ALA A 143 -4.60 3.15 -12.95
C ALA A 143 -4.03 1.73 -13.01
N GLU A 144 -4.74 0.75 -12.44
CA GLU A 144 -4.38 -0.66 -12.50
C GLU A 144 -4.39 -1.18 -13.94
N SER A 145 -5.41 -0.83 -14.73
CA SER A 145 -5.51 -1.23 -16.14
C SER A 145 -4.38 -0.64 -16.99
N GLU A 146 -4.01 0.61 -16.74
CA GLU A 146 -2.87 1.25 -17.40
C GLU A 146 -1.55 0.56 -17.03
N ALA A 147 -1.36 0.21 -15.75
CA ALA A 147 -0.20 -0.53 -15.29
C ALA A 147 -0.10 -1.91 -15.95
N LYS A 148 -1.21 -2.66 -16.04
CA LYS A 148 -1.29 -3.94 -16.77
C LYS A 148 -0.95 -3.78 -18.25
N ALA A 149 -1.43 -2.70 -18.88
CA ALA A 149 -1.11 -2.40 -20.29
C ALA A 149 0.38 -2.07 -20.50
N LYS A 150 1.00 -1.31 -19.58
CA LYS A 150 2.45 -1.04 -19.61
C LYS A 150 3.26 -2.32 -19.42
N MET A 151 2.87 -3.13 -18.45
CA MET A 151 3.51 -4.40 -18.15
C MET A 151 3.45 -5.37 -19.34
N SER A 152 2.28 -5.57 -19.93
CA SER A 152 2.11 -6.44 -21.10
C SER A 152 2.95 -5.99 -22.30
N LYS A 153 3.05 -4.68 -22.56
CA LYS A 153 3.96 -4.12 -23.57
C LYS A 153 5.42 -4.45 -23.28
N ARG A 154 5.87 -4.30 -22.02
CA ARG A 154 7.25 -4.67 -21.60
C ARG A 154 7.53 -6.15 -21.82
N LEU A 155 6.57 -7.02 -21.48
CA LEU A 155 6.68 -8.47 -21.70
C LEU A 155 6.77 -8.82 -23.18
N GLN A 156 5.99 -8.15 -24.03
CA GLN A 156 6.01 -8.37 -25.47
C GLN A 156 7.36 -7.97 -26.08
N ILE A 157 7.89 -6.77 -25.75
CA ILE A 157 9.21 -6.32 -26.20
C ILE A 157 10.31 -7.30 -25.78
N SER A 158 10.26 -7.80 -24.54
CA SER A 158 11.24 -8.78 -24.03
C SER A 158 11.21 -10.11 -24.81
N ARG A 159 10.02 -10.59 -25.18
CA ARG A 159 9.85 -11.79 -26.00
C ARG A 159 10.35 -11.60 -27.43
N GLU A 160 10.06 -10.46 -28.05
CA GLU A 160 10.47 -10.15 -29.42
C GLU A 160 11.98 -9.87 -29.53
N SER A 161 12.59 -9.34 -28.47
CA SER A 161 14.02 -9.03 -28.38
C SER A 161 14.88 -10.23 -27.95
N ALA A 162 14.27 -11.38 -27.64
CA ALA A 162 15.02 -12.60 -27.33
C ALA A 162 15.79 -13.04 -28.59
N PRO A 163 17.13 -13.17 -28.55
CA PRO A 163 17.89 -13.54 -29.74
C PRO A 163 17.39 -14.88 -30.27
N THR A 164 16.87 -14.83 -31.49
CA THR A 164 16.52 -16.01 -32.28
C THR A 164 17.78 -16.83 -32.45
N LYS A 165 17.87 -17.94 -31.70
CA LYS A 165 18.81 -19.07 -31.84
C LYS A 165 20.05 -18.74 -32.68
N LEU A 166 21.11 -18.25 -32.04
CA LEU A 166 22.46 -18.54 -32.53
C LEU A 166 22.57 -20.07 -32.58
N SER A 167 22.60 -20.63 -33.78
CA SER A 167 22.90 -22.03 -34.01
C SER A 167 24.35 -22.27 -33.59
N VAL A 168 24.56 -22.56 -32.30
CA VAL A 168 25.81 -23.10 -31.82
C VAL A 168 25.89 -24.52 -32.39
N GLN A 169 26.74 -24.70 -33.40
CA GLN A 169 27.14 -26.01 -33.88
C GLN A 169 27.64 -26.81 -32.67
N ARG A 170 26.89 -27.86 -32.33
CA ARG A 170 27.24 -28.81 -31.28
C ARG A 170 28.46 -29.59 -31.73
N HIS A 171 29.64 -29.18 -31.28
CA HIS A 171 30.73 -30.12 -31.09
C HIS A 171 30.48 -30.87 -29.78
N ALA A 172 30.23 -32.17 -29.91
CA ALA A 172 30.04 -33.08 -28.80
C ALA A 172 31.38 -33.36 -28.13
N THR A 173 31.47 -33.05 -26.84
CA THR A 173 32.41 -33.70 -25.92
C THR A 173 31.62 -34.13 -24.68
N PRO A 174 31.70 -35.41 -24.26
CA PRO A 174 30.92 -35.91 -23.14
C PRO A 174 31.66 -35.77 -21.80
N THR A 175 30.85 -35.63 -20.74
CA THR A 175 31.14 -35.89 -19.30
C THR A 175 32.13 -34.94 -18.59
N ALA A 176 31.88 -34.41 -17.38
CA ALA A 176 31.13 -34.93 -16.24
C ALA A 176 30.42 -33.79 -15.45
N GLY A 177 29.35 -34.15 -14.75
CA GLY A 177 28.46 -33.22 -14.06
C GLY A 177 29.05 -32.56 -12.82
N ALA A 178 28.70 -31.29 -12.64
CA ALA A 178 28.59 -30.64 -11.34
C ALA A 178 27.41 -29.67 -11.40
N ALA A 179 26.36 -29.94 -10.62
CA ALA A 179 25.30 -28.97 -10.41
C ALA A 179 25.89 -27.71 -9.75
N PRO A 180 25.46 -26.49 -10.11
CA PRO A 180 25.97 -25.29 -9.46
C PRO A 180 25.50 -25.26 -8.01
N VAL A 181 26.46 -25.41 -7.08
CA VAL A 181 26.22 -25.31 -5.63
C VAL A 181 25.73 -23.89 -5.33
N ALA A 182 24.51 -23.76 -4.81
CA ALA A 182 23.93 -22.48 -4.45
C ALA A 182 24.77 -21.82 -3.34
N SER A 183 25.47 -20.73 -3.67
CA SER A 183 26.27 -19.99 -2.68
C SER A 183 25.34 -19.23 -1.72
N MET A 184 25.52 -19.41 -0.43
CA MET A 184 24.80 -18.69 0.64
C MET A 184 25.39 -17.29 0.88
N ALA A 185 24.62 -16.39 1.48
CA ALA A 185 25.06 -15.08 1.95
C ALA A 185 24.29 -14.65 3.21
N ASP A 186 24.95 -13.85 4.04
CA ASP A 186 24.37 -13.24 5.23
C ASP A 186 23.62 -11.95 4.90
N TYR A 187 22.45 -11.80 5.52
CA TYR A 187 21.58 -10.64 5.39
C TYR A 187 21.19 -10.11 6.77
N ALA A 188 20.90 -8.81 6.83
CA ALA A 188 20.38 -8.12 8.00
C ALA A 188 19.13 -7.33 7.64
N CYS A 189 18.13 -7.33 8.52
CA CYS A 189 16.95 -6.49 8.37
C CYS A 189 17.29 -5.04 8.74
N VAL A 190 16.95 -4.08 7.87
CA VAL A 190 17.17 -2.65 8.15
C VAL A 190 16.21 -2.13 9.23
N ILE A 191 15.08 -2.82 9.45
CA ILE A 191 14.03 -2.41 10.39
C ILE A 191 14.29 -2.98 11.79
N CYS A 192 14.60 -4.28 11.90
CA CYS A 192 14.71 -4.96 13.21
C CYS A 192 16.11 -5.52 13.52
N LEU A 193 17.08 -5.30 12.62
CA LEU A 193 18.49 -5.71 12.75
C LEU A 193 18.73 -7.21 12.92
N ALA A 194 17.71 -8.05 12.77
CA ALA A 194 17.87 -9.50 12.76
C ALA A 194 18.74 -9.93 11.57
N THR A 195 19.62 -10.90 11.78
CA THR A 195 20.47 -11.48 10.74
C THR A 195 20.04 -12.90 10.38
N TRP A 196 20.21 -13.29 9.12
CA TRP A 196 19.94 -14.65 8.65
C TRP A 196 20.69 -14.96 7.35
N GLU A 197 20.86 -16.25 7.07
CA GLU A 197 21.46 -16.74 5.84
C GLU A 197 20.41 -17.04 4.77
N ALA A 198 20.68 -16.65 3.52
CA ALA A 198 19.84 -17.00 2.38
C ALA A 198 20.66 -17.25 1.11
N PRO A 199 20.14 -18.04 0.13
CA PRO A 199 20.81 -18.24 -1.15
C PRO A 199 20.98 -16.93 -1.92
N ARG A 200 22.18 -16.69 -2.46
CA ARG A 200 22.46 -15.48 -3.26
C ARG A 200 21.56 -15.34 -4.50
N SER A 201 21.07 -16.46 -5.02
CA SER A 201 20.29 -16.51 -6.26
C SER A 201 18.84 -16.07 -6.11
N ARG A 202 18.25 -16.12 -4.91
CA ARG A 202 16.85 -15.69 -4.69
C ARG A 202 16.71 -14.34 -3.98
N GLY A 203 17.79 -13.85 -3.34
CA GLY A 203 17.69 -12.71 -2.42
C GLY A 203 16.72 -12.98 -1.26
N PRO A 204 16.75 -12.19 -0.18
CA PRO A 204 15.82 -12.38 0.92
C PRO A 204 14.51 -11.69 0.57
N CYS A 205 13.48 -12.48 0.32
CA CYS A 205 12.17 -11.93 0.01
C CYS A 205 11.46 -11.32 1.23
N ASN A 206 11.86 -11.61 2.47
CA ASN A 206 11.33 -10.98 3.69
C ASN A 206 12.24 -11.23 4.90
N CYS A 207 12.25 -10.31 5.87
CA CYS A 207 12.83 -10.58 7.19
C CYS A 207 12.02 -11.66 7.93
N PRO A 208 12.63 -12.76 8.41
CA PRO A 208 11.92 -13.84 9.10
C PRO A 208 11.34 -13.42 10.46
N LYS A 209 11.80 -12.30 11.03
CA LYS A 209 11.40 -11.82 12.35
C LYS A 209 10.24 -10.82 12.31
N CYS A 210 10.20 -9.93 11.31
CA CYS A 210 9.20 -8.85 11.25
C CYS A 210 8.42 -8.77 9.93
N GLY A 211 8.74 -9.63 8.95
CA GLY A 211 8.10 -9.60 7.63
C GLY A 211 8.45 -8.37 6.78
N GLY A 212 9.43 -7.56 7.19
CA GLY A 212 9.85 -6.38 6.44
C GLY A 212 10.60 -6.74 5.15
N LEU A 213 10.33 -6.00 4.08
CA LEU A 213 10.91 -6.19 2.74
C LEU A 213 12.30 -5.55 2.57
N LEU A 214 12.73 -4.72 3.53
CA LEU A 214 14.01 -3.99 3.47
C LEU A 214 15.12 -4.77 4.18
N CYS A 215 15.96 -5.45 3.40
CA CYS A 215 17.08 -6.25 3.87
C CYS A 215 18.38 -5.78 3.20
N ALA A 216 19.46 -5.66 3.98
CA ALA A 216 20.80 -5.35 3.47
C ALA A 216 21.69 -6.58 3.57
N ARG A 217 22.59 -6.77 2.59
CA ARG A 217 23.58 -7.84 2.64
C ARG A 217 24.72 -7.43 3.57
N VAL A 218 25.06 -8.29 4.51
CA VAL A 218 26.19 -8.06 5.42
C VAL A 218 27.45 -8.48 4.67
N GLN A 219 28.35 -7.53 4.39
CA GLN A 219 29.67 -7.89 3.88
C GLN A 219 30.51 -8.42 5.03
N PRO A 220 31.22 -9.55 4.88
CA PRO A 220 32.14 -10.01 5.90
C PRO A 220 33.24 -8.95 6.05
N SER A 221 33.40 -8.44 7.27
CA SER A 221 34.55 -7.62 7.64
C SER A 221 35.82 -8.44 7.41
N ARG A 222 36.71 -7.92 6.56
CA ARG A 222 38.07 -8.44 6.38
C ARG A 222 38.88 -8.32 7.66
#